data_AF-A0A1Y3N4A0-F1
#
_entry.id   AF-A0A1Y3N4A0-F1
#
_cell.length_a   1.000
_cell.length_b   1.000
_cell.length_c   1.000
_cell.angle_alpha   90.00
_cell.angle_beta   90.00
_cell.angle_gamma   90.00
#
_symmetry.space_group_name_H-M   'P 1'
#
loop_
_entity.id
_entity.type
_entity.pdbx_description
1 polymer ?
#
loop_
_entity_poly.entity_id
_entity_poly.type
_entity_poly.pdbx_seq_one_letter_code
_entity_poly.pdbx_strand_id
1 'polypeptide(L)'
;PFPKLQVFLALLCVLPEAFADSLTIPYIYNMVKEFGVAEKEEDIGFYVGLLGSAFYFSLCITNIFWGHLSDKFGRKPILLCNIIGTCIGTIVFGSSQTFLVALLGRFIAGSCSANGTVAKGMLGDVIDESQRTIGYSFYGVTWGIASMVGPFIGGSLANPASKYSIFIDSPFWTKYNYLLPSVFVMTLGIISFISAFKLLNEPNKEHK
;
A
#
# COMPACT_ATOMS: atom_id res chain seq x y z
N PRO A 1 -15.55 -26.07 5.92
CA PRO A 1 -14.96 -26.13 4.56
C PRO A 1 -14.18 -24.85 4.29
N PHE A 2 -13.01 -24.92 3.65
CA PHE A 2 -12.13 -23.76 3.53
C PHE A 2 -12.81 -22.58 2.81
N PRO A 3 -12.95 -21.40 3.44
CA PRO A 3 -13.73 -20.28 2.91
C PRO A 3 -12.93 -19.48 1.87
N LYS A 4 -12.67 -20.09 0.71
CA LYS A 4 -11.80 -19.57 -0.37
C LYS A 4 -12.08 -18.11 -0.73
N LEU A 5 -13.36 -17.73 -0.86
CA LEU A 5 -13.76 -16.37 -1.25
C LEU A 5 -13.38 -15.33 -0.18
N GLN A 6 -13.64 -15.62 1.10
CA GLN A 6 -13.34 -14.69 2.18
C GLN A 6 -11.83 -14.51 2.37
N VAL A 7 -11.07 -15.61 2.23
CA VAL A 7 -9.60 -15.57 2.24
C VAL A 7 -9.09 -14.71 1.08
N PHE A 8 -9.57 -14.96 -0.14
CA PHE A 8 -9.17 -14.17 -1.31
C PHE A 8 -9.47 -12.68 -1.15
N LEU A 9 -10.66 -12.32 -0.67
CA LEU A 9 -11.06 -10.91 -0.48
C LEU A 9 -10.24 -10.22 0.62
N ALA A 10 -9.92 -10.92 1.72
CA ALA A 10 -9.05 -10.38 2.76
C ALA A 10 -7.64 -10.10 2.23
N LEU A 11 -7.11 -11.00 1.39
CA LEU A 11 -5.80 -10.83 0.74
C LEU A 11 -5.82 -9.75 -0.35
N LEU A 12 -6.94 -9.61 -1.06
CA LEU A 12 -7.15 -8.53 -2.02
C LEU A 12 -7.04 -7.16 -1.32
N CYS A 13 -7.54 -7.03 -0.09
CA CYS A 13 -7.40 -5.80 0.72
C CYS A 13 -5.95 -5.47 1.11
N VAL A 14 -5.05 -6.47 1.13
CA VAL A 14 -3.62 -6.32 1.43
C VAL A 14 -2.82 -5.91 0.19
N LEU A 15 -3.32 -6.17 -1.03
CA LEU A 15 -2.58 -5.85 -2.24
C LEU A 15 -2.24 -4.35 -2.42
N PRO A 16 -3.16 -3.39 -2.16
CA PRO A 16 -2.84 -1.97 -2.30
C PRO A 16 -1.65 -1.52 -1.45
N GLU A 17 -1.54 -1.96 -0.19
CA GLU A 17 -0.40 -1.61 0.66
C GLU A 17 0.90 -2.26 0.19
N ALA A 18 0.84 -3.53 -0.22
CA ALA A 18 2.03 -4.24 -0.70
C ALA A 18 2.57 -3.62 -1.99
N PHE A 19 1.68 -3.20 -2.90
CA PHE A 19 2.06 -2.46 -4.10
C PHE A 19 2.52 -1.03 -3.79
N ALA A 20 1.88 -0.32 -2.85
CA ALA A 20 2.31 1.04 -2.47
C ALA A 20 3.78 1.08 -2.00
N ASP A 21 4.21 0.08 -1.24
CA ASP A 21 5.60 -0.04 -0.83
C ASP A 21 6.50 -0.43 -2.02
N SER A 22 6.18 -1.54 -2.67
CA SER A 22 7.02 -2.17 -3.70
C SER A 22 7.22 -1.32 -4.97
N LEU A 23 6.16 -0.62 -5.43
CA LEU A 23 6.23 0.22 -6.64
C LEU A 23 7.24 1.36 -6.51
N THR A 24 7.56 1.77 -5.30
CA THR A 24 8.34 2.99 -5.08
C THR A 24 9.84 2.76 -5.21
N ILE A 25 10.30 1.53 -4.94
CA ILE A 25 11.71 1.10 -5.03
C ILE A 25 12.43 1.59 -6.31
N PRO A 26 11.91 1.39 -7.53
CA PRO A 26 12.63 1.71 -8.77
C PRO A 26 12.79 3.21 -9.06
N TYR A 27 11.97 4.09 -8.46
CA TYR A 27 11.97 5.52 -8.83
C TYR A 27 12.27 6.47 -7.67
N ILE A 28 12.24 5.99 -6.42
CA ILE A 28 12.44 6.85 -5.23
C ILE A 28 13.77 7.60 -5.24
N TYR A 29 14.82 6.99 -5.77
CA TYR A 29 16.13 7.63 -5.89
C TYR A 29 16.08 8.85 -6.81
N ASN A 30 15.49 8.69 -8.00
CA ASN A 30 15.35 9.78 -8.97
C ASN A 30 14.44 10.88 -8.43
N MET A 31 13.38 10.50 -7.72
CA MET A 31 12.48 11.46 -7.07
C MET A 31 13.19 12.32 -6.03
N VAL A 32 14.00 11.72 -5.16
CA VAL A 32 14.81 12.46 -4.18
C VAL A 32 15.86 13.34 -4.86
N LYS A 33 16.49 12.83 -5.93
CA LYS A 33 17.45 13.59 -6.75
C LYS A 33 16.80 14.84 -7.36
N GLU A 34 15.59 14.69 -7.90
CA GLU A 34 14.82 15.78 -8.51
C GLU A 34 14.34 16.82 -7.49
N PHE A 35 14.15 16.43 -6.22
CA PHE A 35 13.82 17.39 -5.15
C PHE A 35 14.99 18.30 -4.76
N GLY A 36 16.23 17.96 -5.12
CA GLY A 36 17.41 18.79 -4.83
C GLY A 36 17.66 19.00 -3.33
N VAL A 37 17.21 18.09 -2.47
CA VAL A 37 17.33 18.19 -1.00
C VAL A 37 18.72 17.76 -0.50
N ALA A 38 19.43 16.95 -1.29
CA ALA A 38 20.77 16.46 -0.98
C ALA A 38 21.82 17.42 -1.57
N GLU A 39 22.76 17.90 -0.75
CA GLU A 39 23.87 18.75 -1.21
C GLU A 39 24.86 17.95 -2.08
N LYS A 40 25.02 16.66 -1.80
CA LYS A 40 25.87 15.72 -2.54
C LYS A 40 25.06 14.52 -3.01
N GLU A 41 25.47 13.91 -4.12
CA GLU A 41 24.82 12.69 -4.62
C GLU A 41 24.92 11.52 -3.61
N GLU A 42 25.98 11.50 -2.81
CA GLU A 42 26.22 10.51 -1.74
C GLU A 42 25.12 10.54 -0.67
N ASP A 43 24.52 11.71 -0.42
CA ASP A 43 23.50 11.90 0.62
C ASP A 43 22.09 11.49 0.14
N ILE A 44 21.88 11.28 -1.16
CA ILE A 44 20.57 10.89 -1.72
C ILE A 44 20.09 9.59 -1.07
N GLY A 45 21.00 8.64 -0.83
CA GLY A 45 20.69 7.36 -0.18
C GLY A 45 20.12 7.54 1.23
N PHE A 46 20.60 8.53 1.99
CA PHE A 46 20.08 8.85 3.31
C PHE A 46 18.63 9.35 3.25
N TYR A 47 18.32 10.27 2.33
CA TYR A 47 16.97 10.79 2.14
C TYR A 47 15.99 9.74 1.59
N VAL A 48 16.46 8.84 0.70
CA VAL A 48 15.68 7.66 0.28
C VAL A 48 15.37 6.78 1.49
N GLY A 49 16.35 6.54 2.36
CA GLY A 49 16.18 5.81 3.61
C GLY A 49 15.19 6.50 4.56
N LEU A 50 15.18 7.83 4.63
CA LEU A 50 14.20 8.59 5.41
C LEU A 50 12.77 8.40 4.90
N LEU A 51 12.55 8.42 3.58
CA LEU A 51 11.23 8.16 3.01
C LEU A 51 10.75 6.74 3.27
N GLY A 52 11.63 5.74 3.10
CA GLY A 52 11.32 4.34 3.39
C GLY A 52 11.03 4.11 4.88
N SER A 53 11.87 4.65 5.76
CA SER A 53 11.70 4.54 7.20
C SER A 53 10.45 5.26 7.70
N ALA A 54 10.07 6.41 7.14
CA ALA A 54 8.83 7.09 7.53
C ALA A 54 7.58 6.24 7.32
N PHE A 55 7.53 5.45 6.25
CA PHE A 55 6.45 4.49 6.00
C PHE A 55 6.41 3.39 7.07
N TYR A 56 7.53 2.71 7.32
CA TYR A 56 7.58 1.61 8.29
C TYR A 56 7.50 2.07 9.74
N PHE A 57 8.00 3.27 10.06
CA PHE A 57 7.93 3.88 11.38
C PHE A 57 6.50 4.24 11.75
N SER A 58 5.78 4.92 10.85
CA SER A 58 4.36 5.22 11.05
C SER A 58 3.53 3.94 11.15
N LEU A 59 3.78 2.96 10.29
CA LEU A 59 3.17 1.64 10.38
C LEU A 59 3.44 0.99 11.75
N CYS A 60 4.69 0.97 12.22
CA CYS A 60 5.03 0.38 13.52
C CYS A 60 4.21 0.97 14.67
N ILE A 61 4.03 2.30 14.69
CA ILE A 61 3.24 3.00 15.71
C ILE A 61 1.75 2.64 15.61
N THR A 62 1.19 2.64 14.41
CA THR A 62 -0.26 2.48 14.22
C THR A 62 -0.71 1.02 14.13
N ASN A 63 0.20 0.07 13.89
CA ASN A 63 -0.16 -1.32 13.60
C ASN A 63 -0.92 -1.99 14.76
N ILE A 64 -0.43 -1.82 16.00
CA ILE A 64 -1.11 -2.36 17.20
C ILE A 64 -2.47 -1.67 17.40
N PHE A 65 -2.51 -0.36 17.18
CA PHE A 65 -3.72 0.44 17.30
C PHE A 65 -4.82 -0.05 16.34
N TRP A 66 -4.49 -0.26 15.06
CA TRP A 66 -5.44 -0.77 14.07
C TRP A 66 -5.90 -2.20 14.36
N GLY A 67 -5.01 -3.06 14.87
CA GLY A 67 -5.38 -4.40 15.34
C GLY A 67 -6.47 -4.34 16.41
N HIS A 68 -6.22 -3.58 17.49
CA HIS A 68 -7.19 -3.40 18.57
C HIS A 68 -8.50 -2.75 18.11
N LEU A 69 -8.40 -1.73 17.24
CA LEU A 69 -9.56 -1.06 16.68
C LEU A 69 -10.42 -2.01 15.84
N SER A 70 -9.78 -2.91 15.09
CA SER A 70 -10.47 -3.93 14.29
C SER A 70 -11.22 -4.95 15.13
N ASP A 71 -10.66 -5.37 16.28
CA ASP A 71 -11.35 -6.29 17.17
C ASP A 71 -12.57 -5.63 17.83
N LYS A 72 -12.48 -4.33 18.14
CA LYS A 72 -13.57 -3.56 18.77
C LYS A 72 -14.69 -3.18 17.78
N PHE A 73 -14.34 -2.56 16.66
CA PHE A 73 -15.32 -1.99 15.71
C PHE A 73 -15.70 -2.94 14.56
N GLY A 74 -15.03 -4.09 14.46
CA GLY A 74 -15.19 -5.04 13.37
C GLY A 74 -14.03 -4.95 12.38
N ARG A 75 -13.69 -6.08 11.75
CA ARG A 75 -12.53 -6.22 10.88
C ARG A 75 -12.78 -5.61 9.50
N LYS A 76 -13.97 -5.80 8.92
CA LYS A 76 -14.30 -5.27 7.59
C LYS A 76 -14.26 -3.74 7.53
N PRO A 77 -14.89 -2.98 8.45
CA PRO A 77 -14.82 -1.51 8.39
C PRO A 77 -13.39 -1.00 8.47
N ILE A 78 -12.56 -1.60 9.33
CA ILE A 78 -11.18 -1.18 9.52
C ILE A 78 -10.30 -1.51 8.31
N LEU A 79 -10.49 -2.66 7.64
CA LEU A 79 -9.82 -2.95 6.36
C LEU A 79 -10.14 -1.89 5.30
N LEU A 80 -11.42 -1.55 5.16
CA LEU A 80 -11.87 -0.56 4.18
C LEU A 80 -11.33 0.86 4.48
N CYS A 81 -11.28 1.26 5.75
CA CYS A 81 -10.69 2.54 6.17
C CYS A 81 -9.18 2.61 5.87
N ASN A 82 -8.43 1.54 6.16
CA ASN A 82 -7.01 1.48 5.88
C ASN A 82 -6.74 1.56 4.37
N ILE A 83 -7.51 0.86 3.51
CA ILE A 83 -7.40 1.00 2.04
C ILE A 83 -7.52 2.46 1.60
N ILE A 84 -8.54 3.18 2.09
CA ILE A 84 -8.75 4.60 1.75
C ILE A 84 -7.53 5.43 2.17
N GLY A 85 -7.07 5.25 3.41
CA GLY A 85 -5.92 5.98 3.95
C GLY A 85 -4.63 5.72 3.17
N THR A 86 -4.34 4.46 2.83
CA THR A 86 -3.19 4.07 2.00
C THR A 86 -3.28 4.71 0.62
N CYS A 87 -4.47 4.70 -0.03
CA CYS A 87 -4.66 5.35 -1.32
C CYS A 87 -4.40 6.87 -1.24
N ILE A 88 -4.92 7.55 -0.23
CA ILE A 88 -4.70 8.99 -0.03
C ILE A 88 -3.22 9.28 0.16
N GLY A 89 -2.55 8.57 1.07
CA GLY A 89 -1.11 8.76 1.33
C GLY A 89 -0.25 8.50 0.10
N THR A 90 -0.59 7.46 -0.68
CA THR A 90 0.13 7.12 -1.91
C THR A 90 -0.06 8.19 -2.99
N ILE A 91 -1.27 8.75 -3.14
CA ILE A 91 -1.50 9.85 -4.09
C ILE A 91 -0.79 11.13 -3.66
N VAL A 92 -0.79 11.47 -2.37
CA VAL A 92 -0.02 12.60 -1.84
C VAL A 92 1.47 12.41 -2.12
N PHE A 93 1.99 11.20 -1.92
CA PHE A 93 3.37 10.86 -2.25
C PHE A 93 3.66 11.02 -3.76
N GLY A 94 2.88 10.41 -4.64
CA GLY A 94 3.09 10.48 -6.09
C GLY A 94 2.91 11.87 -6.70
N SER A 95 2.12 12.74 -6.06
CA SER A 95 1.92 14.14 -6.47
C SER A 95 2.91 15.12 -5.81
N SER A 96 3.83 14.64 -4.98
CA SER A 96 4.74 15.51 -4.25
C SER A 96 5.78 16.15 -5.16
N GLN A 97 6.06 17.44 -4.90
CA GLN A 97 7.09 18.23 -5.58
C GLN A 97 8.24 18.62 -4.65
N THR A 98 8.12 18.29 -3.37
CA THR A 98 9.10 18.59 -2.34
C THR A 98 9.29 17.37 -1.45
N PHE A 99 10.49 17.26 -0.89
CA PHE A 99 10.84 16.16 0.02
C PHE A 99 9.88 16.07 1.22
N LEU A 100 9.48 17.20 1.80
CA LEU A 100 8.56 17.22 2.94
C LEU A 100 7.17 16.68 2.59
N VAL A 101 6.62 17.04 1.43
CA VAL A 101 5.31 16.51 1.00
C VAL A 101 5.42 15.01 0.71
N ALA A 102 6.54 14.55 0.14
CA ALA A 102 6.80 13.14 -0.05
C ALA A 102 6.89 12.39 1.29
N LEU A 103 7.59 12.96 2.27
CA LEU A 103 7.73 12.39 3.61
C LEU A 103 6.38 12.28 4.32
N LEU A 104 5.55 13.32 4.25
CA LEU A 104 4.18 13.31 4.78
C LEU A 104 3.31 12.27 4.05
N GLY A 105 3.40 12.17 2.73
CA GLY A 105 2.70 11.15 1.95
C GLY A 105 3.06 9.73 2.40
N ARG A 106 4.36 9.45 2.61
CA ARG A 106 4.83 8.16 3.14
C ARG A 106 4.35 7.90 4.55
N PHE A 107 4.35 8.91 5.42
CA PHE A 107 3.88 8.78 6.79
C PHE A 107 2.37 8.48 6.83
N ILE A 108 1.56 9.15 6.01
CA ILE A 108 0.11 8.89 5.91
C ILE A 108 -0.14 7.49 5.34
N ALA A 109 0.56 7.12 4.26
CA ALA A 109 0.42 5.81 3.64
C ALA A 109 0.78 4.69 4.62
N GLY A 110 1.90 4.82 5.34
CA GLY A 110 2.34 3.84 6.33
C GLY A 110 1.40 3.76 7.54
N SER A 111 0.94 4.91 8.05
CA SER A 111 -0.03 4.98 9.15
C SER A 111 -1.31 4.19 8.88
N CYS A 112 -1.74 4.11 7.62
CA CYS A 112 -2.96 3.43 7.18
C CYS A 112 -2.71 2.09 6.46
N SER A 113 -1.47 1.58 6.45
CA SER A 113 -1.12 0.29 5.81
C SER A 113 -1.04 -0.85 6.82
N ALA A 114 -2.06 -0.95 7.69
CA ALA A 114 -2.19 -2.02 8.68
C ALA A 114 -3.12 -3.16 8.22
N ASN A 115 -3.44 -3.25 6.91
CA ASN A 115 -4.36 -4.26 6.41
C ASN A 115 -3.80 -5.67 6.62
N GLY A 116 -2.49 -5.87 6.55
CA GLY A 116 -1.90 -7.18 6.82
C GLY A 116 -2.17 -7.73 8.22
N THR A 117 -2.19 -6.87 9.24
CA THR A 117 -2.52 -7.28 10.62
C THR A 117 -4.01 -7.59 10.76
N VAL A 118 -4.87 -6.72 10.24
CA VAL A 118 -6.32 -6.90 10.32
C VAL A 118 -6.78 -8.11 9.49
N ALA A 119 -6.19 -8.31 8.30
CA ALA A 119 -6.46 -9.44 7.43
C ALA A 119 -6.04 -10.76 8.08
N LYS A 120 -4.87 -10.84 8.73
CA LYS A 120 -4.49 -12.04 9.49
C LYS A 120 -5.49 -12.34 10.60
N GLY A 121 -5.95 -11.32 11.33
CA GLY A 121 -7.02 -11.48 12.31
C GLY A 121 -8.31 -12.01 11.68
N MET A 122 -8.69 -11.48 10.50
CA MET A 122 -9.86 -11.93 9.74
C MET A 122 -9.75 -13.40 9.33
N LEU A 123 -8.58 -13.80 8.82
CA LEU A 123 -8.30 -15.18 8.45
C LEU A 123 -8.35 -16.10 9.69
N GLY A 124 -7.87 -15.63 10.85
CA GLY A 124 -7.96 -16.36 12.12
C GLY A 124 -9.41 -16.59 12.58
N ASP A 125 -10.29 -15.62 12.37
CA ASP A 125 -11.70 -15.71 12.77
C ASP A 125 -12.54 -16.56 11.79
N VAL A 126 -12.14 -16.64 10.51
CA VAL A 126 -12.93 -17.28 9.44
C VAL A 126 -12.43 -18.69 9.10
N ILE A 127 -11.14 -18.98 9.32
CA ILE A 127 -10.54 -20.29 9.01
C ILE A 127 -10.41 -21.15 10.27
N ASP A 128 -10.82 -22.41 10.15
CA ASP A 128 -10.61 -23.45 11.16
C ASP A 128 -9.13 -23.59 11.53
N GLU A 129 -8.85 -23.86 12.82
CA GLU A 129 -7.49 -23.87 13.36
C GLU A 129 -6.51 -24.78 12.59
N SER A 130 -6.98 -25.95 12.14
CA SER A 130 -6.19 -26.92 11.36
C SER A 130 -5.75 -26.41 9.98
N GLN A 131 -6.42 -25.39 9.44
CA GLN A 131 -6.16 -24.83 8.10
C GLN A 131 -5.59 -23.40 8.14
N ARG A 132 -5.48 -22.77 9.32
CA ARG A 132 -4.96 -21.40 9.48
C ARG A 132 -3.57 -21.23 8.92
N THR A 133 -2.68 -22.20 9.10
CA THR A 133 -1.32 -22.18 8.55
C THR A 133 -1.34 -21.96 7.05
N ILE A 134 -2.18 -22.70 6.31
CA ILE A 134 -2.34 -22.55 4.86
C ILE A 134 -2.90 -21.17 4.51
N GLY A 135 -3.89 -20.69 5.26
CA GLY A 135 -4.44 -19.34 5.10
C GLY A 135 -3.38 -18.24 5.24
N TYR A 136 -2.53 -18.32 6.27
CA TYR A 136 -1.43 -17.39 6.49
C TYR A 136 -0.30 -17.54 5.46
N SER A 137 -0.09 -18.72 4.88
CA SER A 137 0.85 -18.88 3.76
C SER A 137 0.43 -18.05 2.55
N PHE A 138 -0.87 -17.95 2.24
CA PHE A 138 -1.35 -17.11 1.14
C PHE A 138 -1.07 -15.62 1.34
N TYR A 139 -1.01 -15.14 2.58
CA TYR A 139 -0.55 -13.76 2.87
C TYR A 139 0.89 -13.53 2.41
N GLY A 140 1.78 -14.50 2.66
CA GLY A 140 3.15 -14.45 2.17
C GLY A 140 3.22 -14.45 0.64
N VAL A 141 2.37 -15.23 -0.02
CA VAL A 141 2.26 -15.26 -1.49
C VAL A 141 1.82 -13.89 -2.03
N THR A 142 0.84 -13.24 -1.41
CA THR A 142 0.37 -11.90 -1.78
C THR A 142 1.52 -10.88 -1.76
N TRP A 143 2.30 -10.85 -0.68
CA TRP A 143 3.48 -9.98 -0.59
C TRP A 143 4.57 -10.36 -1.60
N GLY A 144 4.83 -11.65 -1.80
CA GLY A 144 5.80 -12.12 -2.80
C GLY A 144 5.45 -11.66 -4.22
N ILE A 145 4.18 -11.73 -4.61
CA ILE A 145 3.69 -11.25 -5.91
C ILE A 145 3.90 -9.74 -6.03
N ALA A 146 3.50 -8.97 -5.02
CA ALA A 146 3.66 -7.52 -5.03
C ALA A 146 5.14 -7.10 -5.07
N SER A 147 6.03 -7.76 -4.34
CA SER A 147 7.47 -7.49 -4.35
C SER A 147 8.14 -7.84 -5.69
N MET A 148 7.63 -8.86 -6.40
CA MET A 148 8.18 -9.26 -7.69
C MET A 148 7.66 -8.39 -8.84
N VAL A 149 6.35 -8.09 -8.86
CA VAL A 149 5.70 -7.36 -9.95
C VAL A 149 5.76 -5.84 -9.73
N GLY A 150 5.79 -5.39 -8.47
CA GLY A 150 5.79 -3.98 -8.12
C GLY A 150 6.94 -3.19 -8.74
N PRO A 151 8.23 -3.59 -8.63
CA PRO A 151 9.31 -2.80 -9.21
C PRO A 151 9.22 -2.69 -10.73
N PHE A 152 8.70 -3.73 -11.40
CA PHE A 152 8.47 -3.70 -12.85
C PHE A 152 7.39 -2.67 -13.23
N ILE A 153 6.25 -2.67 -12.55
CA ILE A 153 5.17 -1.71 -12.80
C ILE A 153 5.60 -0.29 -12.41
N GLY A 154 6.23 -0.13 -11.25
CA GLY A 154 6.65 1.15 -10.72
C GLY A 154 7.70 1.82 -11.60
N GLY A 155 8.68 1.05 -12.07
CA GLY A 155 9.70 1.50 -13.00
C GLY A 155 9.11 1.83 -14.37
N SER A 156 8.15 1.04 -14.87
CA SER A 156 7.52 1.28 -16.18
C SER A 156 6.65 2.52 -16.18
N LEU A 157 5.85 2.72 -15.14
CA LEU A 157 4.90 3.84 -15.04
C LEU A 157 5.54 5.15 -14.57
N ALA A 158 6.72 5.12 -13.96
CA ALA A 158 7.45 6.33 -13.59
C ALA A 158 7.96 7.09 -14.83
N ASN A 159 7.93 8.42 -14.75
CA ASN A 159 8.30 9.36 -15.82
C ASN A 159 7.50 9.14 -17.12
N PRO A 160 6.15 9.18 -17.07
CA PRO A 160 5.32 8.88 -18.23
C PRO A 160 5.53 9.86 -19.39
N ALA A 161 5.76 11.14 -19.09
CA ALA A 161 5.99 12.19 -20.08
C ALA A 161 7.28 11.98 -20.89
N SER A 162 8.28 11.26 -20.38
CA SER A 162 9.50 10.96 -21.16
C SER A 162 9.44 9.63 -21.90
N LYS A 163 8.52 8.73 -21.52
CA LYS A 163 8.45 7.36 -22.05
C LYS A 163 7.35 7.11 -23.05
N TYR A 164 6.20 7.77 -22.89
CA TYR A 164 5.02 7.48 -23.68
C TYR A 164 4.60 8.71 -24.47
N SER A 165 4.47 8.55 -25.79
CA SER A 165 4.10 9.62 -26.73
C SER A 165 2.77 10.30 -26.37
N ILE A 166 1.83 9.57 -25.77
CA ILE A 166 0.54 10.10 -25.30
C ILE A 166 0.66 11.12 -24.14
N PHE A 167 1.80 11.16 -23.44
CA PHE A 167 2.02 12.03 -22.29
C PHE A 167 3.12 13.09 -22.51
N ILE A 168 3.86 13.03 -23.63
CA ILE A 168 5.01 13.91 -23.92
C ILE A 168 4.64 15.39 -23.88
N ASP A 169 3.51 15.76 -24.47
CA ASP A 169 3.10 17.17 -24.58
C ASP A 169 2.27 17.67 -23.39
N SER A 170 2.15 16.89 -22.31
CA SER A 170 1.32 17.24 -21.17
C SER A 170 2.14 17.85 -20.02
N PRO A 171 2.01 19.16 -19.75
CA PRO A 171 2.73 19.83 -18.66
C PRO A 171 2.40 19.24 -17.29
N PHE A 172 1.22 18.62 -17.15
CA PHE A 172 0.78 17.94 -15.94
C PHE A 172 1.65 16.72 -15.63
N TRP A 173 1.91 15.86 -16.62
CA TRP A 173 2.68 14.63 -16.42
C TRP A 173 4.17 14.87 -16.28
N THR A 174 4.69 15.98 -16.82
CA THR A 174 6.06 16.47 -16.54
C THR A 174 6.20 17.01 -15.12
N LYS A 175 5.16 17.66 -14.58
CA LYS A 175 5.16 18.20 -13.21
C LYS A 175 4.94 17.11 -12.16
N TYR A 176 4.16 16.08 -12.48
CA TYR A 176 3.81 14.97 -11.57
C TYR A 176 4.32 13.63 -12.11
N ASN A 177 5.64 13.53 -12.29
CA ASN A 177 6.34 12.40 -12.89
C ASN A 177 6.10 11.03 -12.20
N TYR A 178 5.73 11.05 -10.92
CA TYR A 178 5.54 9.85 -10.08
C TYR A 178 4.08 9.58 -9.70
N LEU A 179 3.14 10.34 -10.28
CA LEU A 179 1.72 10.19 -9.97
C LEU A 179 1.12 8.93 -10.62
N LEU A 180 1.58 8.53 -11.81
CA LEU A 180 1.01 7.40 -12.54
C LEU A 180 1.16 6.05 -11.81
N PRO A 181 2.32 5.70 -11.21
CA PRO A 181 2.42 4.56 -10.30
C PRO A 181 1.43 4.62 -9.13
N SER A 182 1.18 5.81 -8.60
CA SER A 182 0.27 6.02 -7.47
C SER A 182 -1.20 5.87 -7.86
N VAL A 183 -1.57 6.27 -9.09
CA VAL A 183 -2.89 6.02 -9.68
C VAL A 183 -3.15 4.53 -9.88
N PHE A 184 -2.12 3.74 -10.21
CA PHE A 184 -2.24 2.29 -10.29
C PHE A 184 -2.62 1.68 -8.92
N VAL A 185 -1.95 2.10 -7.84
CA VAL A 185 -2.31 1.68 -6.47
C VAL A 185 -3.73 2.09 -6.13
N MET A 186 -4.12 3.33 -6.45
CA MET A 186 -5.48 3.82 -6.20
C MET A 186 -6.53 2.99 -6.93
N THR A 187 -6.27 2.62 -8.19
CA THR A 187 -7.16 1.76 -8.97
C THR A 187 -7.31 0.38 -8.32
N LEU A 188 -6.21 -0.24 -7.90
CA LEU A 188 -6.25 -1.51 -7.14
C LEU A 188 -6.99 -1.34 -5.81
N GLY A 189 -6.79 -0.22 -5.12
CA GLY A 189 -7.47 0.13 -3.89
C GLY A 189 -8.98 0.22 -4.06
N ILE A 190 -9.45 0.89 -5.11
CA ILE A 190 -10.88 1.00 -5.45
C ILE A 190 -11.48 -0.38 -5.74
N ILE A 191 -10.80 -1.20 -6.55
CA ILE A 191 -11.25 -2.57 -6.85
C ILE A 191 -11.36 -3.39 -5.57
N SER A 192 -10.33 -3.31 -4.71
CA SER A 192 -10.28 -4.02 -3.43
C SER A 192 -11.38 -3.55 -2.49
N PHE A 193 -11.58 -2.23 -2.39
CA PHE A 193 -12.62 -1.61 -1.57
C PHE A 193 -14.01 -2.05 -2.01
N ILE A 194 -14.35 -1.92 -3.30
CA ILE A 194 -15.68 -2.28 -3.81
C ILE A 194 -15.94 -3.78 -3.63
N SER A 195 -14.95 -4.62 -3.93
CA SER A 195 -15.07 -6.07 -3.80
C SER A 195 -15.27 -6.48 -2.35
N ALA A 196 -14.48 -5.94 -1.43
CA ALA A 196 -14.59 -6.23 -0.01
C ALA A 196 -15.87 -5.65 0.60
N PHE A 197 -16.26 -4.43 0.22
CA PHE A 197 -17.50 -3.82 0.69
C PHE A 197 -18.73 -4.68 0.34
N LYS A 198 -18.80 -5.22 -0.88
CA LYS A 198 -19.93 -6.03 -1.33
C LYS A 198 -19.90 -7.49 -0.89
N LEU A 199 -18.72 -8.13 -0.87
CA LEU A 199 -18.60 -9.59 -0.78
C LEU A 199 -17.90 -10.09 0.48
N LEU A 200 -17.16 -9.24 1.19
CA LEU A 200 -16.52 -9.64 2.45
C LEU A 200 -17.57 -9.64 3.56
N ASN A 201 -17.67 -10.75 4.28
CA ASN A 201 -18.62 -10.91 5.39
C ASN A 201 -17.89 -10.65 6.70
N GLU A 202 -18.50 -9.87 7.59
CA GLU A 202 -17.96 -9.70 8.95
C GLU A 202 -18.08 -11.03 9.71
N PRO A 203 -17.03 -11.51 10.42
CA PRO A 203 -17.13 -12.69 11.25
C PRO A 203 -18.08 -12.43 12.43
N ASN A 204 -18.98 -13.37 12.73
CA ASN A 204 -19.87 -13.24 13.89
C ASN A 204 -19.05 -13.26 15.18
N LYS A 205 -19.20 -12.22 16.01
CA LYS A 205 -18.49 -12.08 17.30
C LYS A 205 -18.90 -13.09 18.38
N GLU A 206 -19.91 -13.93 18.12
CA GLU A 206 -20.54 -14.80 19.13
C GLU A 206 -19.76 -16.09 19.44
N HIS A 207 -18.59 -16.34 18.84
CA HIS A 207 -17.78 -17.56 19.09
C HIS A 207 -16.33 -17.25 19.53
N LYS A 208 -16.13 -16.14 20.27
CA LYS A 208 -14.86 -15.90 20.98
C LYS A 208 -14.96 -16.31 22.44
#